data_AF-J3KUI0-F1
#
_entry.id   AF-J3KUI0-F1
#
_cell.length_a   1.000
_cell.length_b   1.000
_cell.length_c   1.000
_cell.angle_alpha   90.00
_cell.angle_beta   90.00
_cell.angle_gamma   90.00
#
_symmetry.space_group_name_H-M   'P 1'
#
loop_
_entity.id
_entity.type
_entity.pdbx_description
1 polymer ?
#
loop_
_entity_poly.entity_id
_entity_poly.type
_entity_poly.pdbx_seq_one_letter_code
_entity_poly.pdbx_strand_id
1 'polypeptide(L)'
;MEAGGWSAGGGNRRGRGRLGRGTARSLGLDPVTIASVFSAAVHVGEKQVEGEDCFALQLDVGPSILSTWSDDAVEVIRHGMTGYFSQRSDLLARLEDSQLTHSQALEAPAIYWKTTIASSVANYRTVDGDAVRTEIHRMH
;
A
#
# COMPACT_ATOMS: atom_id res chain seq x y z
N MET A 1 -56.50 -34.83 44.73
CA MET A 1 -55.88 -33.79 45.56
C MET A 1 -54.73 -33.19 44.78
N GLU A 2 -54.82 -31.89 44.49
CA GLU A 2 -53.79 -30.84 44.28
C GLU A 2 -52.37 -31.20 43.79
N ALA A 3 -51.61 -30.37 43.08
CA ALA A 3 -51.76 -29.11 42.35
C ALA A 3 -50.37 -28.75 41.77
N GLY A 4 -50.31 -27.96 40.68
CA GLY A 4 -49.15 -27.14 40.28
C GLY A 4 -47.96 -27.89 39.65
N GLY A 5 -47.14 -27.33 38.76
CA GLY A 5 -46.98 -25.97 38.24
C GLY A 5 -45.93 -25.98 37.12
N TRP A 6 -45.90 -24.92 36.30
CA TRP A 6 -45.13 -24.80 35.07
C TRP A 6 -43.65 -24.36 35.24
N SER A 7 -42.88 -24.71 34.18
CA SER A 7 -41.75 -23.98 33.56
C SER A 7 -40.35 -24.00 34.21
N ALA A 8 -39.32 -24.42 33.45
CA ALA A 8 -38.49 -23.51 32.63
C ALA A 8 -37.18 -24.15 32.13
N GLY A 9 -36.69 -23.66 30.98
CA GLY A 9 -35.30 -23.76 30.49
C GLY A 9 -35.09 -24.88 29.48
N GLY A 10 -34.86 -24.66 28.18
CA GLY A 10 -34.00 -23.67 27.52
C GLY A 10 -33.03 -24.50 26.66
N GLY A 11 -33.19 -24.57 25.34
CA GLY A 11 -32.76 -23.53 24.41
C GLY A 11 -31.61 -24.06 23.55
N ASN A 12 -31.95 -24.84 22.51
CA ASN A 12 -31.05 -25.28 21.45
C ASN A 12 -30.52 -24.07 20.65
N ARG A 13 -29.20 -23.96 20.42
CA ARG A 13 -28.67 -23.36 19.18
C ARG A 13 -27.18 -23.64 18.97
N ARG A 14 -26.92 -24.19 17.79
CA ARG A 14 -25.67 -24.69 17.22
C ARG A 14 -24.63 -23.58 17.07
N GLY A 15 -23.44 -23.78 17.63
CA GLY A 15 -22.27 -22.94 17.36
C GLY A 15 -21.69 -23.24 15.97
N ARG A 16 -22.02 -22.40 14.98
CA ARG A 16 -21.21 -22.30 13.76
C ARG A 16 -20.02 -21.41 14.07
N GLY A 17 -18.84 -22.03 14.20
CA GLY A 17 -17.56 -21.32 14.27
C GLY A 17 -17.40 -20.44 13.03
N ARG A 18 -17.49 -19.13 13.23
CA ARG A 18 -17.17 -18.14 12.21
C ARG A 18 -15.64 -18.10 12.14
N LEU A 19 -15.09 -18.73 11.11
CA LEU A 19 -13.67 -18.66 10.77
C LEU A 19 -13.25 -17.17 10.81
N GLY A 20 -12.36 -16.84 11.74
CA GLY A 20 -11.79 -15.51 11.85
C GLY A 20 -11.13 -15.17 10.53
N ARG A 21 -11.70 -14.20 9.80
CA ARG A 21 -10.97 -13.49 8.75
C ARG A 21 -9.76 -12.88 9.43
N GLY A 22 -8.57 -13.32 9.04
CA GLY A 22 -7.31 -12.73 9.51
C GLY A 22 -7.39 -11.22 9.33
N THR A 23 -7.25 -10.47 10.42
CA THR A 23 -7.14 -9.03 10.35
C THR A 23 -5.80 -8.72 9.70
N ALA A 24 -5.83 -8.28 8.45
CA ALA A 24 -4.68 -7.64 7.83
C ALA A 24 -4.16 -6.59 8.83
N ARG A 25 -2.89 -6.69 9.20
CA ARG A 25 -2.24 -5.67 10.02
C ARG A 25 -2.24 -4.39 9.20
N SER A 26 -3.14 -3.46 9.52
CA SER A 26 -3.15 -2.13 8.90
C SER A 26 -1.88 -1.42 9.36
N LEU A 27 -0.95 -1.21 8.43
CA LEU A 27 0.16 -0.29 8.63
C LEU A 27 -0.46 1.10 8.70
N GLY A 28 -0.52 1.71 9.89
CA GLY A 28 -1.01 3.07 10.06
C GLY A 28 -0.12 4.00 9.24
N LEU A 29 -0.64 4.52 8.14
CA LEU A 29 0.02 5.54 7.34
C LEU A 29 -0.52 6.90 7.75
N ASP A 30 0.28 7.61 8.54
CA ASP A 30 0.01 8.99 8.91
C ASP A 30 0.27 9.92 7.69
N PRO A 31 -0.70 10.76 7.28
CA PRO A 31 -0.55 11.68 6.15
C PRO A 31 0.64 12.63 6.30
N VAL A 32 0.97 13.08 7.51
CA VAL A 32 2.10 13.99 7.75
C VAL A 32 3.42 13.29 7.45
N THR A 33 3.55 12.04 7.88
CA THR A 33 4.71 11.19 7.57
C THR A 33 4.85 10.95 6.07
N ILE A 34 3.74 10.66 5.36
CA ILE A 34 3.77 10.51 3.90
C ILE A 34 4.22 11.80 3.22
N ALA A 35 3.63 12.94 3.60
CA ALA A 35 4.01 14.24 3.04
C ALA A 35 5.50 14.55 3.28
N SER A 36 6.02 14.18 4.46
CA SER A 36 7.45 14.33 4.77
C SER A 36 8.34 13.48 3.86
N VAL A 37 7.96 12.24 3.56
CA VAL A 37 8.71 11.37 2.63
C VAL A 37 8.75 11.99 1.23
N PHE A 38 7.63 12.55 0.77
CA PHE A 38 7.51 13.20 -0.55
C PHE A 38 7.95 14.66 -0.58
N SER A 39 8.53 15.18 0.50
CA SER A 39 8.97 16.59 0.56
C SER A 39 10.04 16.95 -0.47
N ALA A 40 10.87 15.99 -0.86
CA ALA A 40 11.91 16.13 -1.90
C ALA A 40 11.45 15.60 -3.28
N ALA A 41 10.17 15.26 -3.43
CA ALA A 41 9.64 14.71 -4.67
C ALA A 41 9.52 15.77 -5.77
N VAL A 42 9.65 15.31 -7.02
CA VAL A 42 9.40 16.15 -8.19
C VAL A 42 7.96 15.95 -8.64
N HIS A 43 7.26 17.06 -8.91
CA HIS A 43 5.97 17.00 -9.57
C HIS A 43 6.14 16.59 -11.03
N VAL A 44 5.56 15.45 -11.41
CA VAL A 44 5.71 14.87 -12.75
C VAL A 44 4.45 14.92 -13.60
N GLY A 45 3.35 15.45 -13.05
CA GLY A 45 2.11 15.70 -13.78
C GLY A 45 0.87 15.31 -12.98
N GLU A 46 -0.24 15.14 -13.69
CA GLU A 46 -1.55 14.82 -13.11
C GLU A 46 -2.12 13.55 -13.74
N LYS A 47 -2.88 12.78 -12.96
CA LYS A 47 -3.50 11.52 -13.40
C LYS A 47 -4.78 11.26 -12.64
N GLN A 48 -5.80 10.76 -13.33
CA GLN A 48 -6.99 10.25 -12.66
C GLN A 48 -6.71 8.85 -12.08
N VAL A 49 -6.96 8.67 -10.78
CA VAL A 49 -6.76 7.41 -10.06
C VAL A 49 -8.06 7.07 -9.34
N GLU A 50 -8.64 5.90 -9.63
CA GLU A 50 -9.90 5.42 -9.04
C GLU A 50 -11.06 6.45 -9.12
N GLY A 51 -11.08 7.28 -10.17
CA GLY A 51 -12.10 8.31 -10.38
C GLY A 51 -11.82 9.65 -9.66
N GLU A 52 -10.67 9.81 -9.00
CA GLU A 52 -10.23 11.08 -8.42
C GLU A 52 -9.05 11.66 -9.19
N ASP A 53 -9.10 12.98 -9.44
CA ASP A 53 -7.96 13.70 -10.02
C ASP A 53 -6.84 13.80 -8.98
N CYS A 54 -5.62 13.39 -9.38
CA CYS A 54 -4.46 13.32 -8.50
C CYS A 54 -3.24 14.02 -9.10
N PHE A 55 -2.43 14.67 -8.25
CA PHE A 55 -1.05 15.05 -8.55
C PHE A 55 -0.14 13.84 -8.46
N ALA A 56 0.76 13.66 -9.42
CA ALA A 56 1.80 12.65 -9.40
C ALA A 56 3.11 13.27 -8.93
N LEU A 57 3.61 12.79 -7.79
CA LEU A 57 4.90 13.17 -7.22
C LEU A 57 5.84 11.97 -7.29
N GLN A 58 7.05 12.17 -7.83
CA GLN A 58 8.04 11.11 -8.01
C GLN A 58 9.26 11.34 -7.13
N LEU A 59 9.69 10.29 -6.45
CA LEU A 59 10.94 10.18 -5.71
C LEU A 59 11.81 9.15 -6.40
N ASP A 60 13.00 9.55 -6.85
CA ASP A 60 13.99 8.62 -7.39
C ASP A 60 15.07 8.34 -6.34
N VAL A 61 15.50 7.09 -6.25
CA VAL A 61 16.66 6.70 -5.44
C VAL A 61 17.93 7.12 -6.15
N GLY A 62 18.82 7.76 -5.38
CA GLY A 62 20.08 8.27 -5.91
C GLY A 62 21.00 7.17 -6.45
N PRO A 63 21.83 7.47 -7.47
CA PRO A 63 22.65 6.49 -8.17
C PRO A 63 23.67 5.78 -7.26
N SER A 64 24.15 6.45 -6.21
CA SER A 64 25.08 5.86 -5.23
C SER A 64 24.46 4.73 -4.41
N ILE A 65 23.14 4.73 -4.22
CA ILE A 65 22.43 3.64 -3.55
C ILE A 65 22.14 2.53 -4.57
N LEU A 66 21.72 2.89 -5.79
CA LEU A 66 21.47 1.93 -6.87
C LEU A 66 22.71 1.08 -7.19
N SER A 67 23.91 1.68 -7.15
CA SER A 67 25.16 0.94 -7.35
C SER A 67 25.42 -0.11 -6.28
N THR A 68 24.92 0.08 -5.05
CA THR A 68 25.04 -0.93 -3.97
C THR A 68 24.05 -2.09 -4.13
N TRP A 69 23.02 -1.91 -4.96
CA TRP A 69 22.03 -2.94 -5.29
C TRP A 69 22.34 -3.66 -6.61
N SER A 70 23.36 -3.18 -7.31
CA SER A 70 23.85 -3.74 -8.56
C SER A 70 25.03 -4.69 -8.27
N ASP A 71 25.19 -5.68 -9.13
CA ASP A 71 26.30 -6.64 -9.12
C ASP A 71 26.77 -6.88 -10.56
N ASP A 72 27.85 -7.63 -10.76
CA ASP A 72 28.51 -7.82 -12.05
C ASP A 72 27.60 -8.42 -13.14
N ALA A 73 26.53 -9.13 -12.74
CA ALA A 73 25.56 -9.71 -13.67
C ALA A 73 24.29 -8.86 -13.88
N VAL A 74 23.96 -7.99 -12.93
CA VAL A 74 22.64 -7.33 -12.84
C VAL A 74 22.79 -5.91 -12.30
N GLU A 75 22.38 -4.94 -13.10
CA GLU A 75 22.43 -3.52 -12.78
C GLU A 75 21.04 -2.96 -12.52
N VAL A 76 20.84 -2.31 -11.38
CA VAL A 76 19.62 -1.53 -11.09
C VAL A 76 19.81 -0.12 -11.64
N ILE A 77 19.23 0.18 -12.80
CA ILE A 77 19.42 1.45 -13.51
C ILE A 77 18.59 2.58 -12.89
N ARG A 78 17.37 2.24 -12.43
CA ARG A 78 16.45 3.21 -11.84
C ARG A 78 15.58 2.52 -10.82
N HIS A 79 15.45 3.14 -9.65
CA HIS A 79 14.41 2.79 -8.70
C HIS A 79 13.75 4.07 -8.23
N GLY A 80 12.41 4.08 -8.21
CA GLY A 80 11.68 5.27 -7.82
C GLY A 80 10.24 4.96 -7.44
N MET A 81 9.71 5.79 -6.55
CA MET A 81 8.36 5.72 -6.03
C MET A 81 7.55 6.90 -6.59
N THR A 82 6.37 6.61 -7.10
CA THR A 82 5.39 7.61 -7.52
C THR A 82 4.20 7.58 -6.58
N GLY A 83 3.98 8.69 -5.87
CA GLY A 83 2.79 8.91 -5.06
C GLY A 83 1.76 9.70 -5.84
N TYR A 84 0.52 9.23 -5.86
CA TYR A 84 -0.62 9.94 -6.43
C TYR A 84 -1.45 10.54 -5.30
N PHE A 85 -1.46 11.86 -5.21
CA PHE A 85 -2.12 12.62 -4.16
C PHE A 85 -3.40 13.25 -4.69
N SER A 86 -4.54 12.98 -4.04
CA SER A 86 -5.85 13.53 -4.41
C SER A 86 -5.81 15.05 -4.44
N GLN A 87 -6.14 15.68 -5.56
CA GLN A 87 -6.18 17.15 -5.66
C GLN A 87 -7.27 17.76 -4.76
N ARG A 88 -8.26 16.96 -4.36
CA ARG A 88 -9.38 17.38 -3.52
C ARG A 88 -9.04 17.37 -2.03
N SER A 89 -8.16 16.47 -1.59
CA SER A 89 -7.92 16.21 -0.17
C SER A 89 -6.45 16.23 0.25
N ASP A 90 -5.54 16.31 -0.72
CA ASP A 90 -4.08 16.21 -0.56
C ASP A 90 -3.60 14.90 0.09
N LEU A 91 -4.47 13.89 0.18
CA LEU A 91 -4.15 12.57 0.71
C LEU A 91 -3.63 11.65 -0.40
N LEU A 92 -2.68 10.78 -0.05
CA LEU A 92 -2.16 9.76 -0.96
C LEU A 92 -3.27 8.75 -1.28
N ALA A 93 -3.64 8.64 -2.55
CA ALA A 93 -4.64 7.68 -3.04
C ALA A 93 -3.99 6.39 -3.56
N ARG A 94 -2.79 6.49 -4.14
CA ARG A 94 -2.04 5.35 -4.67
C ARG A 94 -0.54 5.57 -4.57
N LEU A 95 0.19 4.49 -4.30
CA LEU A 95 1.64 4.45 -4.33
C LEU A 95 2.09 3.39 -5.35
N GLU A 96 2.97 3.78 -6.26
CA GLU A 96 3.63 2.88 -7.20
C GLU A 96 5.13 2.89 -6.90
N ASP A 97 5.73 1.72 -6.72
CA ASP A 97 7.17 1.51 -6.62
C ASP A 97 7.65 0.83 -7.91
N SER A 98 8.66 1.39 -8.56
CA SER A 98 9.15 0.97 -9.86
C SER A 98 10.65 0.75 -9.84
N GLN A 99 11.09 -0.44 -10.22
CA GLN A 99 12.50 -0.78 -10.39
C GLN A 99 12.79 -1.21 -11.83
N LEU A 100 13.66 -0.49 -12.53
CA LEU A 100 14.21 -0.85 -13.83
C LEU A 100 15.60 -1.45 -13.63
N THR A 101 15.77 -2.67 -14.12
CA THR A 101 17.00 -3.44 -13.99
C THR A 101 17.44 -3.96 -15.36
N HIS A 102 18.74 -4.17 -15.52
CA HIS A 102 19.36 -4.62 -16.76
C HIS A 102 20.41 -5.69 -16.49
N SER A 103 20.52 -6.68 -17.39
CA SER A 103 21.52 -7.75 -17.29
C SER A 103 22.82 -7.36 -17.99
N GLN A 104 23.95 -7.45 -17.30
CA GLN A 104 25.28 -7.16 -17.85
C GLN A 104 26.03 -8.46 -18.26
N ALA A 105 25.41 -9.27 -19.11
CA ALA A 105 26.05 -10.50 -19.59
C ALA A 105 27.10 -10.19 -20.68
N LEU A 106 28.36 -10.59 -20.47
CA LEU A 106 29.49 -10.32 -21.39
C LEU A 106 29.29 -10.81 -22.83
N GLU A 107 28.49 -11.87 -23.03
CA GLU A 107 28.32 -12.55 -24.33
C GLU A 107 26.85 -12.63 -24.80
N ALA A 108 25.94 -11.91 -24.15
CA ALA A 108 24.52 -11.92 -24.52
C ALA A 108 23.97 -10.49 -24.71
N PRO A 109 22.92 -10.33 -25.53
CA PRO A 109 22.25 -9.04 -25.66
C PRO A 109 21.74 -8.55 -24.30
N ALA A 110 21.92 -7.26 -24.07
CA ALA A 110 21.33 -6.50 -22.99
C ALA A 110 19.81 -6.77 -22.84
N ILE A 111 19.37 -7.29 -21.69
CA ILE A 111 17.95 -7.48 -21.36
C ILE A 111 17.56 -6.46 -20.30
N TYR A 112 16.49 -5.71 -20.55
CA TYR A 112 15.92 -4.74 -19.62
C TYR A 112 14.58 -5.25 -19.11
N TRP A 113 14.38 -5.16 -17.80
CA TRP A 113 13.08 -5.44 -17.19
C TRP A 113 12.71 -4.39 -16.16
N LYS A 114 11.42 -4.06 -16.15
CA LYS A 114 10.82 -3.19 -15.15
C LYS A 114 9.87 -4.00 -14.28
N THR A 115 10.08 -3.93 -12.97
CA THR A 115 9.12 -4.43 -11.98
C THR A 115 8.41 -3.25 -11.35
N THR A 116 7.08 -3.30 -11.30
CA THR A 116 6.26 -2.28 -10.67
C THR A 116 5.39 -2.93 -9.59
N ILE A 117 5.40 -2.39 -8.39
CA ILE A 117 4.52 -2.77 -7.28
C ILE A 117 3.59 -1.59 -7.00
N ALA A 118 2.28 -1.81 -7.11
CA ALA A 118 1.29 -0.77 -6.87
C ALA A 118 0.43 -1.09 -5.64
N SER A 119 0.08 -0.07 -4.88
CA SER A 119 -0.83 -0.17 -3.75
C SER A 119 -1.81 1.00 -3.74
N SER A 120 -3.10 0.75 -3.54
CA SER A 120 -4.08 1.80 -3.26
C SER A 120 -4.21 2.02 -1.76
N VAL A 121 -4.52 3.26 -1.41
CA VAL A 121 -4.60 3.73 -0.04
C VAL A 121 -5.97 4.36 0.14
N ALA A 122 -6.76 3.80 1.05
CA ALA A 122 -8.15 4.20 1.26
C ALA A 122 -8.51 4.27 2.74
N ASN A 123 -9.71 4.82 3.02
CA ASN A 123 -10.33 4.81 4.34
C ASN A 123 -9.52 5.51 5.44
N TYR A 124 -8.89 6.64 5.12
CA TYR A 124 -8.26 7.51 6.12
C TYR A 124 -9.28 7.88 7.21
N ARG A 125 -9.03 7.45 8.44
CA ARG A 125 -9.84 7.82 9.60
C ARG A 125 -8.95 8.19 10.77
N THR A 126 -9.29 9.27 11.46
CA THR A 126 -8.61 9.65 12.69
C THR A 126 -8.92 8.59 13.75
N VAL A 127 -7.88 7.97 14.31
CA VAL A 127 -8.00 7.16 15.53
C VAL A 127 -7.55 8.06 16.68
N ASP A 128 -8.31 8.06 17.76
CA ASP A 128 -8.13 8.96 18.91
C ASP A 128 -6.66 8.96 19.38
N GLY A 129 -5.97 10.11 19.21
CA GLY A 129 -4.54 10.32 19.46
C GLY A 129 -3.63 10.04 18.26
N ASP A 130 -3.53 11.02 17.35
CA ASP A 130 -2.51 11.20 16.29
C ASP A 130 -2.27 10.10 15.24
N ALA A 131 -2.97 8.96 15.29
CA ALA A 131 -2.79 7.90 14.30
C ALA A 131 -3.99 7.82 13.34
N VAL A 132 -3.78 8.19 12.07
CA VAL A 132 -4.77 7.94 11.01
C VAL A 132 -4.71 6.46 10.61
N ARG A 133 -5.84 5.75 10.69
CA ARG A 133 -5.95 4.37 10.17
C ARG A 133 -6.20 4.44 8.68
N THR A 134 -5.46 3.62 7.95
CA THR A 134 -5.47 3.57 6.51
C THR A 134 -5.44 2.11 6.06
N GLU A 135 -6.16 1.77 5.00
CA GLU A 135 -6.19 0.44 4.41
C GLU A 135 -5.40 0.44 3.10
N ILE A 136 -4.39 -0.42 3.01
CA ILE A 136 -3.55 -0.57 1.84
C ILE A 136 -3.92 -1.86 1.12
N HIS A 137 -4.35 -1.76 -0.13
CA HIS A 137 -4.58 -2.92 -0.99
C HIS A 137 -3.46 -3.01 -2.02
N ARG A 138 -2.69 -4.11 -2.00
CA ARG A 138 -1.77 -4.40 -3.10
C ARG A 138 -2.58 -4.71 -4.36
N MET A 139 -2.24 -4.05 -5.46
CA MET A 139 -2.73 -4.43 -6.77
C MET A 139 -1.83 -5.55 -7.31
N HIS A 140 -2.45 -6.61 -7.83
CA HIS A 140 -1.78 -7.75 -8.46
C HIS A 140 -1.67 -7.54 -9.96
#